data_AF-A0A952BFP7-F1
#
_entry.id   AF-A0A952BFP7-F1
#
_cell.length_a   1.000
_cell.length_b   1.000
_cell.length_c   1.000
_cell.angle_alpha   90.00
_cell.angle_beta   90.00
_cell.angle_gamma   90.00
#
_symmetry.space_group_name_H-M   'P 1'
#
loop_
_entity.id
_entity.type
_entity.pdbx_description
1 polymer ?
#
loop_
_entity_poly.entity_id
_entity_poly.type
_entity_poly.pdbx_seq_one_letter_code
_entity_poly.pdbx_strand_id
1 'polypeptide(L)'
;MSKILVQTGFGYYKNQAGDIVSKAELPAGNHDLANGFVYIEVQNKSELDAIEIWQDPAILQQHENEQKIRTKMRQLAIDALKAAGDLPAD
;
A
#
# COMPACT_ATOMS: atom_id res chain seq x y z
N MET A 1 18.92 -4.44 -6.06
CA MET A 1 18.39 -4.94 -4.78
C MET A 1 19.52 -4.82 -3.79
N SER A 2 19.27 -4.15 -2.68
CA SER A 2 20.26 -3.97 -1.60
C SER A 2 20.00 -5.01 -0.53
N LYS A 3 21.03 -5.47 0.18
CA LYS A 3 20.84 -6.38 1.32
C LYS A 3 20.90 -5.61 2.63
N ILE A 4 20.02 -5.94 3.55
CA ILE A 4 20.02 -5.42 4.91
C ILE A 4 20.29 -6.55 5.89
N LEU A 5 21.03 -6.22 6.95
CA LEU A 5 21.24 -7.12 8.08
C LEU A 5 20.28 -6.69 9.20
N VAL A 6 19.34 -7.56 9.52
CA VAL A 6 18.38 -7.35 10.61
C VAL A 6 18.89 -8.03 11.87
N GLN A 7 18.94 -7.34 13.02
CA GLN A 7 19.44 -7.88 14.29
C GLN A 7 18.32 -8.10 15.31
N THR A 8 17.43 -7.13 15.50
CA THR A 8 16.39 -7.16 16.55
C THR A 8 15.13 -7.93 16.15
N GLY A 9 14.85 -8.01 14.86
CA GLY A 9 13.64 -8.63 14.35
C GLY A 9 12.53 -7.66 13.92
N PHE A 10 12.69 -6.36 14.21
CA PHE A 10 11.63 -5.36 14.10
C PHE A 10 12.14 -4.11 13.39
N GLY A 11 11.37 -3.56 12.46
CA GLY A 11 11.74 -2.33 11.78
C GLY A 11 10.67 -1.82 10.84
N TYR A 12 10.98 -0.75 10.13
CA TYR A 12 10.03 -0.11 9.22
C TYR A 12 10.74 0.38 7.97
N TYR A 13 9.98 0.50 6.89
CA TYR A 13 10.45 0.98 5.61
C TYR A 13 10.12 2.45 5.43
N LYS A 14 11.13 3.21 5.02
CA LYS A 14 11.00 4.57 4.52
C LYS A 14 11.19 4.62 3.01
N ASN A 15 10.43 5.47 2.33
CA ASN A 15 10.68 5.82 0.94
C ASN A 15 11.84 6.84 0.84
N GLN A 16 12.23 7.22 -0.39
CA GLN A 16 13.25 8.26 -0.61
C GLN A 16 12.84 9.66 -0.15
N ALA A 17 11.54 9.91 0.00
CA ALA A 17 11.02 11.17 0.54
C ALA A 17 11.11 11.25 2.08
N GLY A 18 11.45 10.14 2.75
CA GLY A 18 11.56 10.04 4.20
C GLY A 18 10.29 9.56 4.91
N ASP A 19 9.22 9.29 4.16
CA ASP A 19 7.94 8.85 4.70
C ASP A 19 7.98 7.38 5.05
N ILE A 20 7.38 7.04 6.19
CA ILE A 20 7.24 5.67 6.66
C ILE A 20 6.07 5.04 5.93
N VAL A 21 6.35 4.10 5.04
CA VAL A 21 5.35 3.48 4.16
C VAL A 21 4.83 2.16 4.69
N SER A 22 5.63 1.45 5.50
CA SER A 22 5.24 0.14 6.05
C SER A 22 6.08 -0.24 7.26
N LYS A 23 5.48 -0.98 8.19
CA LYS A 23 6.18 -1.69 9.28
C LYS A 23 6.59 -3.09 8.78
N ALA A 24 7.62 -3.67 9.37
CA ALA A 24 8.12 -5.01 9.05
C ALA A 24 8.61 -5.73 10.32
N GLU A 25 8.15 -6.96 10.50
CA GLU A 25 8.67 -7.91 11.49
C GLU A 25 9.48 -8.96 10.71
N LEU A 26 10.78 -8.72 10.53
CA LEU A 26 11.68 -9.60 9.78
C LEU A 26 12.59 -10.34 10.76
N PRO A 27 12.76 -11.67 10.69
CA PRO A 27 13.66 -12.37 11.60
C PRO A 27 15.11 -11.89 11.47
N ALA A 28 15.92 -12.04 12.52
CA ALA A 28 17.32 -11.66 12.44
C ALA A 28 18.05 -12.41 11.31
N GLY A 29 18.81 -11.69 10.48
CA GLY A 29 19.48 -12.26 9.32
C GLY A 29 19.59 -11.29 8.14
N ASN A 30 20.06 -11.83 7.01
CA ASN A 30 20.19 -11.06 5.78
C ASN A 30 18.89 -11.12 4.97
N HIS A 31 18.34 -9.95 4.67
CA HIS A 31 17.14 -9.82 3.85
C HIS A 31 17.40 -8.96 2.62
N ASP A 32 16.72 -9.30 1.53
CA ASP A 32 16.73 -8.48 0.33
C ASP A 32 15.77 -7.31 0.51
N LEU A 33 16.30 -6.10 0.26
CA LEU A 33 15.56 -4.84 0.29
C LEU A 33 15.32 -4.37 -1.15
N ALA A 34 14.06 -4.04 -1.42
CA ALA A 34 13.64 -3.43 -2.67
C ALA A 34 14.35 -2.09 -2.88
N ASN A 35 14.78 -1.83 -4.13
CA ASN A 35 15.44 -0.58 -4.48
C ASN A 35 14.52 0.61 -4.22
N GLY A 36 15.05 1.69 -3.64
CA GLY A 36 14.30 2.91 -3.34
C GLY A 36 13.65 2.95 -1.96
N PHE A 37 13.79 1.87 -1.18
CA PHE A 37 13.38 1.84 0.23
C PHE A 37 14.58 1.79 1.15
N VAL A 38 14.41 2.34 2.35
CA VAL A 38 15.36 2.26 3.45
C VAL A 38 14.69 1.52 4.59
N TYR A 39 15.34 0.49 5.11
CA TYR A 39 14.87 -0.21 6.30
C TYR A 39 15.56 0.37 7.54
N ILE A 40 14.77 0.72 8.55
CA ILE A 40 15.27 1.17 9.84
C ILE A 40 14.81 0.18 10.90
N GLU A 41 15.79 -0.35 11.61
CA GLU A 41 15.57 -1.29 12.71
C GLU A 41 15.23 -0.56 14.01
N VAL A 42 14.36 -1.17 14.80
CA VAL A 42 13.97 -0.70 16.14
C VAL A 42 14.25 -1.77 17.18
N GLN A 43 14.40 -1.40 18.45
CA GLN A 43 14.89 -2.35 19.46
C GLN A 43 13.85 -3.40 19.84
N ASN A 44 12.57 -3.03 19.77
CA ASN A 44 11.48 -3.88 20.22
C ASN A 44 10.16 -3.54 19.50
N LYS A 45 9.19 -4.44 19.67
CA LYS A 45 7.85 -4.29 19.09
C LYS A 45 7.12 -3.02 19.55
N SER A 46 7.31 -2.59 20.79
CA SER A 46 6.66 -1.38 21.31
C SER A 46 7.11 -0.12 20.58
N GLU A 47 8.39 -0.01 20.24
CA GLU A 47 8.89 1.07 19.38
C GLU A 47 8.31 0.99 17.97
N LEU A 48 8.21 -0.22 17.40
CA LEU A 48 7.59 -0.41 16.09
C LEU A 48 6.11 0.00 16.09
N ASP A 49 5.38 -0.33 17.16
CA ASP A 49 3.97 0.05 17.33
C ASP A 49 3.81 1.56 17.51
N ALA A 50 4.70 2.21 18.25
CA ALA A 50 4.72 3.66 18.45
C ALA A 50 4.99 4.46 17.16
N ILE A 51 5.54 3.83 16.12
CA ILE A 51 5.78 4.48 14.84
C ILE A 51 4.46 4.62 14.07
N GLU A 52 4.10 5.86 13.74
CA GLU A 52 2.97 6.15 12.86
C GLU A 52 3.41 5.99 11.40
N ILE A 53 2.70 5.14 10.66
CA ILE A 53 2.88 5.03 9.21
C ILE A 53 2.27 6.27 8.60
N TRP A 54 3.02 6.98 7.75
CA TRP A 54 2.50 8.12 7.01
C TRP A 54 1.61 7.60 5.89
N GLN A 55 0.40 7.19 6.26
CA GLN A 55 -0.71 6.94 5.35
C GLN A 55 -1.73 8.01 5.63
N ASP A 56 -1.66 9.10 4.86
CA ASP A 56 -2.66 10.15 4.92
C ASP A 56 -4.04 9.49 4.69
N PRO A 57 -4.94 9.48 5.68
CA PRO A 57 -6.21 8.76 5.59
C PRO A 57 -7.06 9.26 4.41
N ALA A 58 -6.81 10.48 3.95
CA ALA A 58 -7.41 11.06 2.76
C ALA A 58 -7.06 10.28 1.47
N ILE A 59 -5.83 9.74 1.35
CA ILE A 59 -5.39 9.00 0.16
C ILE A 59 -6.02 7.61 0.10
N LEU A 60 -6.14 6.94 1.25
CA LEU A 60 -6.83 5.63 1.32
C LEU A 60 -8.29 5.78 0.89
N GLN A 61 -8.96 6.82 1.39
CA GLN A 61 -10.35 7.11 1.08
C GLN A 61 -10.56 7.61 -0.36
N GLN A 62 -9.61 8.37 -0.92
CA GLN A 62 -9.63 8.74 -2.34
C GLN A 62 -9.50 7.52 -3.25
N HIS A 63 -8.57 6.60 -2.98
CA HIS A 63 -8.39 5.41 -3.81
C HIS A 63 -9.63 4.51 -3.77
N GLU A 64 -10.25 4.31 -2.60
CA GLU A 64 -11.53 3.59 -2.48
C GLU A 64 -12.67 4.29 -3.23
N ASN A 65 -12.74 5.62 -3.17
CA ASN A 65 -13.76 6.38 -3.89
C ASN A 65 -13.56 6.35 -5.42
N GLU A 66 -12.33 6.47 -5.91
CA GLU A 66 -12.03 6.38 -7.34
C GLU A 66 -12.38 5.02 -7.93
N GLN A 67 -12.09 3.93 -7.21
CA GLN A 67 -12.48 2.58 -7.62
C GLN A 67 -14.00 2.42 -7.70
N LYS A 68 -14.73 2.95 -6.72
CA LYS A 68 -16.21 2.95 -6.71
C LYS A 68 -16.78 3.78 -7.87
N ILE A 69 -16.21 4.95 -8.14
CA ILE A 69 -16.65 5.83 -9.24
C ILE A 69 -16.40 5.16 -10.60
N ARG A 70 -15.21 4.59 -10.84
CA ARG A 70 -14.92 3.87 -12.09
C ARG A 70 -15.85 2.69 -12.32
N THR A 71 -16.14 1.92 -11.27
CA THR A 71 -17.06 0.77 -11.36
C THR A 71 -18.48 1.23 -11.69
N LYS A 72 -18.98 2.29 -11.04
CA LYS A 72 -20.30 2.87 -11.35
C LYS A 72 -20.39 3.42 -12.78
N MET A 73 -19.35 4.13 -13.25
CA MET A 73 -19.32 4.67 -14.62
C MET A 73 -19.33 3.56 -15.67
N ARG A 74 -18.63 2.46 -15.42
CA ARG A 74 -18.67 1.28 -16.29
C ARG A 74 -20.06 0.64 -16.32
N GLN A 75 -20.70 0.51 -15.16
CA GLN A 75 -22.04 -0.05 -15.05
C GLN A 75 -23.08 0.82 -15.78
N LEU A 76 -23.05 2.13 -15.57
CA LEU A 76 -23.94 3.08 -16.24
C LEU A 76 -23.76 3.09 -17.77
N ALA A 77 -22.54 2.97 -18.26
CA ALA A 77 -22.28 2.86 -19.70
C ALA A 77 -22.86 1.55 -20.27
N ILE A 78 -22.74 0.43 -19.55
CA ILE A 78 -23.33 -0.85 -19.95
C ILE A 78 -24.86 -0.79 -19.92
N ASP A 79 -25.44 -0.21 -18.87
CA ASP A 79 -26.90 -0.02 -18.75
C ASP A 79 -27.45 0.92 -19.84
N ALA A 80 -26.73 2.00 -20.17
CA ALA A 80 -27.12 2.89 -21.27
C ALA A 80 -27.06 2.20 -22.64
N LEU A 81 -26.06 1.35 -22.89
CA LEU A 81 -25.95 0.59 -24.14
C LEU A 81 -27.01 -0.53 -24.23
N LYS A 82 -27.37 -1.17 -23.11
CA LYS A 82 -28.50 -2.11 -23.04
C LYS A 82 -29.85 -1.40 -23.26
N ALA A 83 -30.06 -0.22 -22.67
CA ALA A 83 -31.27 0.56 -22.85
C ALA A 83 -31.43 1.13 -24.27
N ALA A 84 -30.32 1.38 -24.97
CA ALA A 84 -30.31 1.82 -26.37
C ALA A 84 -30.56 0.68 -27.37
N GLY A 85 -30.62 -0.59 -26.93
CA GLY A 85 -30.92 -1.74 -27.78
C GLY A 85 -29.75 -2.25 -28.64
N ASP A 86 -28.53 -1.77 -28.41
CA ASP A 86 -27.33 -2.07 -29.23
C ASP A 86 -26.54 -3.29 -28.73
N LEU A 87 -26.91 -3.84 -27.57
CA LEU A 87 -26.35 -5.08 -27.01
C LEU A 87 -27.47 -6.10 -26.77
N PRO A 88 -27.28 -7.37 -27.14
CA PRO A 88 -28.21 -8.42 -26.75
C PRO A 88 -28.24 -8.50 -25.22
N ALA A 89 -29.44 -8.57 -24.66
CA ALA A 89 -29.65 -8.97 -23.29
C ALA A 89 -29.52 -10.50 -23.19
N ASP A 90 -28.30 -11.02 -23.38
CA ASP A 90 -27.84 -12.32 -22.84
C ASP A 90 -26.31 -12.41 -22.91
#